data_AF-A0A1B6FCE1-F1
#
_entry.id   AF-A0A1B6FCE1-F1
#
_cell.length_a   1.000
_cell.length_b   1.000
_cell.length_c   1.000
_cell.angle_alpha   90.00
_cell.angle_beta   90.00
_cell.angle_gamma   90.00
#
_symmetry.space_group_name_H-M   'P 1'
#
loop_
_entity.id
_entity.type
_entity.pdbx_description
1 polymer ?
#
loop_
_entity_poly.entity_id
_entity_poly.type
_entity_poly.pdbx_seq_one_letter_code
_entity_poly.pdbx_strand_id
1 'polypeptide(L)'
;FCMQRQAVCRHLAMAVLVPALGMVLAVTSAVANAIFLDSMHCPMSWYTHSSLVLPLYFLPSLFALAAPLYVFTACKSNKLCDGIQAQMYCNGIQMIWSVLLLVATVAGIRSAYILMIVVLIPGLANFLL
;
A
#
# COMPACT_ATOMS: atom_id res chain seq x y z
N PHE A 1 21.86 21.66 13.45
CA PHE A 1 21.15 21.59 12.16
C PHE A 1 21.48 20.35 11.31
N CYS A 2 22.75 19.91 11.17
CA CYS A 2 23.08 18.73 10.34
C CYS A 2 22.48 17.38 10.85
N MET A 3 22.51 17.11 12.16
CA MET A 3 21.95 15.87 12.72
C MET A 3 20.41 15.78 12.66
N GLN A 4 19.70 16.92 12.68
CA GLN A 4 18.24 16.93 12.57
C GLN A 4 17.76 16.52 11.17
N ARG A 5 18.51 16.89 10.11
CA ARG A 5 18.19 16.52 8.73
C ARG A 5 18.27 15.01 8.50
N GLN A 6 19.28 14.34 9.06
CA GLN A 6 19.42 12.89 8.95
C GLN A 6 18.26 12.15 9.63
N ALA A 7 17.81 12.63 10.80
CA ALA A 7 16.64 12.08 11.47
C ALA A 7 15.39 12.25 10.59
N VAL A 8 15.13 13.45 10.08
CA VAL A 8 13.97 13.75 9.22
C VAL A 8 13.99 12.92 7.93
N CYS A 9 15.14 12.79 7.25
CA CYS A 9 15.29 11.92 6.09
C CYS A 9 15.01 10.46 6.43
N ARG A 10 15.43 9.97 7.60
CA ARG A 10 15.11 8.62 8.06
C ARG A 10 13.60 8.45 8.29
N HIS A 11 12.93 9.45 8.85
CA HIS A 11 11.47 9.41 9.04
C HIS A 11 10.71 9.38 7.71
N LEU A 12 11.14 10.20 6.74
CA LEU A 12 10.57 10.20 5.39
C LEU A 12 10.83 8.89 4.65
N ALA A 13 12.05 8.34 4.73
CA ALA A 13 12.39 7.06 4.13
C ALA A 13 11.53 5.93 4.71
N MET A 14 11.33 5.88 6.02
CA MET A 14 10.46 4.89 6.66
C MET A 14 8.99 5.07 6.26
N ALA A 15 8.51 6.30 6.03
CA ALA A 15 7.14 6.54 5.58
C ALA A 15 6.84 5.99 4.18
N VAL A 16 7.86 5.80 3.34
CA VAL A 16 7.74 5.18 2.00
C VAL A 16 8.08 3.68 2.04
N LEU A 17 9.09 3.29 2.81
CA LEU A 17 9.51 1.88 2.92
C LEU A 17 8.42 1.00 3.54
N VAL A 18 7.74 1.49 4.58
CA VAL A 18 6.73 0.70 5.30
C VAL A 18 5.53 0.34 4.41
N PRO A 19 4.92 1.27 3.67
CA PRO A 19 3.88 0.93 2.71
C PRO A 19 4.39 0.07 1.54
N ALA A 20 5.63 0.29 1.08
CA ALA A 20 6.22 -0.53 0.02
C ALA A 20 6.35 -1.99 0.45
N LEU A 21 6.81 -2.25 1.69
CA LEU A 21 6.85 -3.59 2.28
C LEU A 21 5.45 -4.19 2.42
N GLY A 22 4.46 -3.38 2.83
CA GLY A 22 3.07 -3.81 2.89
C GLY A 22 2.51 -4.23 1.52
N MET A 23 2.84 -3.51 0.45
CA MET A 23 2.46 -3.90 -0.91
C MET A 23 3.10 -5.22 -1.34
N VAL A 24 4.40 -5.41 -1.07
CA VAL A 24 5.07 -6.68 -1.36
C VAL A 24 4.41 -7.82 -0.60
N LEU A 25 4.15 -7.63 0.70
CA LEU A 25 3.47 -8.64 1.52
C LEU A 25 2.05 -8.96 1.00
N ALA A 26 1.29 -7.94 0.61
CA ALA A 26 -0.05 -8.12 0.03
C ALA A 26 -0.02 -8.89 -1.30
N VAL A 27 0.98 -8.65 -2.16
CA VAL A 27 1.16 -9.42 -3.40
C VAL A 27 1.56 -10.86 -3.07
N THR A 28 2.47 -11.07 -2.12
CA THR A 28 2.88 -12.42 -1.73
C THR A 28 1.74 -13.21 -1.09
N SER A 29 0.85 -12.59 -0.32
CA SER A 29 -0.30 -13.27 0.27
C SER A 29 -1.31 -13.69 -0.80
N ALA A 30 -1.54 -12.86 -1.82
CA ALA A 30 -2.36 -13.22 -2.98
C ALA A 30 -1.78 -14.41 -3.76
N VAL A 31 -0.45 -14.43 -3.97
CA VAL A 31 0.24 -15.55 -4.62
C VAL A 31 0.19 -16.82 -3.76
N ALA A 32 0.38 -16.70 -2.45
CA ALA A 32 0.27 -17.84 -1.53
C ALA A 32 -1.14 -18.46 -1.58
N ASN A 33 -2.19 -17.64 -1.65
CA ASN A 33 -3.56 -18.13 -1.79
C ASN A 33 -3.82 -18.79 -3.15
N ALA A 34 -3.19 -18.32 -4.23
CA ALA A 34 -3.24 -19.00 -5.52
C ALA A 34 -2.60 -20.40 -5.45
N ILE A 35 -1.41 -20.53 -4.87
CA ILE A 35 -0.72 -21.82 -4.70
C ILE A 35 -1.54 -22.78 -3.81
N PHE A 36 -2.17 -22.24 -2.77
CA PHE A 36 -3.03 -23.03 -1.89
C PHE A 36 -4.26 -23.58 -2.63
N LEU A 37 -4.91 -22.76 -3.47
CA LEU A 37 -6.05 -23.18 -4.30
C LEU A 37 -5.65 -24.20 -5.35
N ASP A 38 -4.48 -24.05 -5.96
CA ASP A 38 -3.94 -25.01 -6.93
C ASP A 38 -3.70 -26.37 -6.28
N SER A 39 -3.23 -26.38 -5.03
CA SER A 39 -3.04 -27.62 -4.26
C SER A 39 -4.36 -28.33 -3.94
N MET A 40 -5.43 -27.56 -3.73
CA MET A 40 -6.77 -28.07 -3.43
C MET A 40 -7.56 -28.50 -4.68
N HIS A 41 -6.93 -28.50 -5.87
CA HIS A 41 -7.58 -28.82 -7.16
C HIS A 41 -8.82 -27.96 -7.46
N CYS A 42 -8.92 -26.78 -6.84
CA CYS A 42 -9.97 -25.80 -7.07
C CYS A 42 -9.41 -24.47 -7.61
N PRO A 43 -8.57 -24.51 -8.68
CA PRO A 43 -8.12 -23.29 -9.33
C PRO A 43 -9.34 -22.52 -9.85
N MET A 44 -9.30 -21.19 -9.79
CA MET A 44 -10.39 -20.33 -10.26
C MET A 44 -11.76 -20.49 -9.56
N SER A 45 -11.87 -21.14 -8.40
CA SER A 45 -13.15 -21.25 -7.66
C SER A 45 -13.83 -19.89 -7.37
N TRP A 46 -13.04 -18.82 -7.33
CA TRP A 46 -13.49 -17.43 -7.20
C TRP A 46 -14.28 -16.89 -8.41
N TYR A 47 -14.17 -17.50 -9.60
CA TYR A 47 -15.01 -17.15 -10.76
C TYR A 47 -16.45 -17.66 -10.62
N THR A 48 -16.62 -18.84 -10.03
CA THR A 48 -17.95 -19.44 -9.82
C THR A 48 -18.65 -18.83 -8.61
N HIS A 49 -17.89 -18.42 -7.60
CA HIS A 49 -18.41 -17.77 -6.40
C HIS A 49 -17.66 -16.46 -6.13
N SER A 50 -18.13 -15.35 -6.72
CA SER A 50 -17.55 -14.01 -6.53
C SER A 50 -17.47 -13.56 -5.05
N SER A 51 -18.31 -14.14 -4.17
CA SER A 51 -18.28 -13.88 -2.73
C SER A 51 -17.01 -14.38 -2.06
N LEU A 52 -16.30 -15.37 -2.63
CA LEU A 52 -15.03 -15.86 -2.08
C LEU A 52 -13.87 -14.90 -2.34
N VAL A 53 -13.94 -14.01 -3.32
CA VAL A 53 -12.85 -13.05 -3.62
C VAL A 53 -12.51 -12.19 -2.41
N LEU A 54 -13.53 -11.80 -1.64
CA LEU A 54 -13.43 -10.89 -0.49
C LEU A 54 -12.66 -11.54 0.69
N PRO A 55 -13.06 -12.71 1.22
CA PRO A 55 -12.31 -13.37 2.28
C PRO A 55 -10.98 -13.99 1.82
N LEU A 56 -10.86 -14.46 0.57
CA LEU A 56 -9.62 -15.12 0.13
C LEU A 56 -8.54 -14.15 -0.34
N TYR A 57 -8.89 -13.03 -0.98
CA TYR A 57 -7.87 -12.13 -1.53
C TYR A 57 -7.86 -10.79 -0.82
N PHE A 58 -9.02 -10.21 -0.54
CA PHE A 58 -9.10 -8.86 0.04
C PHE A 58 -8.73 -8.82 1.53
N LEU A 59 -9.25 -9.73 2.36
CA LEU A 59 -8.91 -9.78 3.79
C LEU A 59 -7.41 -10.05 4.06
N PRO A 60 -6.77 -11.06 3.42
CA PRO A 60 -5.36 -11.37 3.66
C PRO A 60 -4.43 -10.27 3.15
N SER A 61 -4.78 -9.62 2.03
CA SER A 61 -4.01 -8.49 1.52
C SER A 61 -4.16 -7.26 2.41
N LEU A 62 -5.35 -6.97 2.94
CA LEU A 62 -5.56 -5.90 3.93
C LEU A 62 -4.75 -6.14 5.21
N PHE A 63 -4.77 -7.38 5.74
CA PHE A 63 -4.02 -7.72 6.94
C PHE A 63 -2.51 -7.61 6.69
N ALA A 64 -2.03 -8.11 5.55
CA ALA A 64 -0.63 -8.01 5.13
C ALA A 64 -0.17 -6.56 4.92
N LEU A 65 -1.05 -5.68 4.44
CA LEU A 65 -0.78 -4.26 4.28
C LEU A 65 -0.73 -3.53 5.64
N ALA A 66 -1.62 -3.89 6.56
CA ALA A 66 -1.70 -3.27 7.89
C ALA A 66 -0.63 -3.76 8.88
N ALA A 67 -0.14 -4.99 8.72
CA ALA A 67 0.86 -5.61 9.59
C ALA A 67 2.17 -4.79 9.73
N PRO A 68 2.86 -4.36 8.64
CA PRO A 68 4.10 -3.60 8.77
C PRO A 68 3.87 -2.21 9.38
N LEU A 69 2.69 -1.60 9.17
CA LEU A 69 2.29 -0.37 9.85
C LEU A 69 2.14 -0.59 11.35
N TYR A 70 1.44 -1.65 11.75
CA TYR A 70 1.21 -2.00 13.17
C TYR A 70 2.52 -2.34 13.90
N VAL A 71 3.41 -3.11 13.26
CA VAL A 71 4.74 -3.42 13.81
C VAL A 71 5.59 -2.14 13.95
N PHE A 72 5.53 -1.24 12.96
CA PHE A 72 6.25 0.03 13.04
C PHE A 72 5.70 0.98 14.09
N THR A 73 4.39 0.98 14.37
CA THR A 73 3.83 1.81 15.45
C THR A 73 4.10 1.19 16.82
N ALA A 74 4.02 -0.14 16.95
CA ALA A 74 4.32 -0.84 18.20
C ALA A 74 5.80 -0.73 18.63
N CYS A 75 6.74 -0.78 17.69
CA CYS A 75 8.17 -0.66 17.99
C CYS A 75 8.65 0.77 18.27
N LYS A 76 7.82 1.80 17.98
CA LYS A 76 8.27 3.19 17.96
C LYS A 76 7.56 4.01 19.03
N SER A 77 8.24 4.18 20.17
CA SER A 77 7.89 5.20 21.17
C SER A 77 8.23 6.59 20.60
N ASN A 78 7.34 7.19 19.81
CA ASN A 78 7.55 8.54 19.27
C ASN A 78 6.45 9.52 19.69
N LYS A 79 6.90 10.69 20.15
CA LYS A 79 6.13 11.86 20.60
C LYS A 79 5.61 12.73 19.44
N LEU A 80 5.23 12.13 18.30
CA LEU A 80 4.58 12.89 17.23
C LEU A 80 3.07 12.77 17.39
N CYS A 81 2.34 13.84 17.11
CA CYS A 81 0.88 13.81 17.06
C CYS A 81 0.43 12.77 16.02
N ASP A 82 -0.42 11.82 16.41
CA ASP A 82 -0.87 10.69 15.57
C ASP A 82 -1.39 11.15 14.19
N GLY A 83 -2.02 12.32 14.13
CA GLY A 83 -2.53 12.90 12.88
C GLY A 83 -1.42 13.23 11.86
N ILE A 84 -0.30 13.80 12.32
CA ILE A 84 0.84 14.14 11.44
C ILE A 84 1.48 12.84 10.93
N GLN A 85 1.57 11.82 11.78
CA GLN A 85 2.14 10.54 11.39
C GLN A 85 1.26 9.84 10.34
N ALA A 86 -0.06 9.84 10.51
CA ALA A 86 -1.00 9.31 9.53
C ALA A 86 -0.90 10.05 8.18
N GLN A 87 -0.83 11.39 8.20
CA GLN A 87 -0.66 12.19 6.98
C GLN A 87 0.65 11.88 6.25
N MET A 88 1.75 11.67 6.96
CA MET A 88 3.02 11.28 6.35
C MET A 88 2.94 9.92 5.65
N TYR A 89 2.27 8.93 6.25
CA TYR A 89 2.07 7.63 5.62
C TYR A 89 1.14 7.71 4.40
N CYS A 90 0.04 8.46 4.47
CA CYS A 90 -0.86 8.68 3.33
C CYS A 90 -0.12 9.32 2.16
N ASN A 91 0.71 10.34 2.42
CA ASN A 91 1.56 10.96 1.39
C ASN A 91 2.59 9.97 0.82
N GLY A 92 3.19 9.11 1.65
CA GLY A 92 4.08 8.04 1.20
C GLY A 92 3.40 7.06 0.25
N ILE A 93 2.18 6.62 0.58
CA ILE A 93 1.36 5.76 -0.28
C ILE A 93 1.02 6.47 -1.59
N GLN A 94 0.60 7.73 -1.53
CA GLN A 94 0.29 8.54 -2.71
C GLN A 94 1.51 8.69 -3.64
N MET A 95 2.71 8.86 -3.08
CA MET A 95 3.95 8.91 -3.87
C MET A 95 4.16 7.62 -4.66
N ILE A 96 3.94 6.45 -4.04
CA ILE A 96 4.10 5.16 -4.72
C ILE A 96 3.08 5.01 -5.85
N TRP A 97 1.81 5.34 -5.62
CA TRP A 97 0.79 5.31 -6.67
C TRP A 97 1.09 6.29 -7.81
N SER A 98 1.68 7.45 -7.51
CA SER A 98 2.09 8.43 -8.52
C SER A 98 3.22 7.90 -9.42
N VAL A 99 4.20 7.21 -8.84
CA VAL A 99 5.28 6.55 -9.60
C VAL A 99 4.71 5.43 -10.47
N LEU A 100 3.83 4.60 -9.92
CA LEU A 100 3.16 3.53 -10.67
C LEU A 100 2.34 4.08 -11.84
N LEU A 101 1.60 5.15 -11.61
CA LEU A 101 0.84 5.86 -12.64
C LEU A 101 1.77 6.36 -13.75
N LEU A 102 2.88 7.02 -13.41
CA LEU A 102 3.85 7.52 -14.39
C LEU A 102 4.38 6.38 -15.26
N VAL A 103 4.76 5.25 -14.65
CA VAL A 103 5.21 4.06 -15.38
C VAL A 103 4.10 3.53 -16.30
N ALA A 104 2.86 3.43 -15.81
CA ALA A 104 1.72 2.96 -16.59
C ALA A 104 1.37 3.90 -17.76
N THR A 105 1.52 5.22 -17.57
CA THR A 105 1.32 6.24 -18.61
C THR A 105 2.40 6.15 -19.69
N VAL A 106 3.67 6.01 -19.32
CA VAL A 106 4.77 5.82 -20.27
C VAL A 106 4.62 4.52 -21.05
N ALA A 107 4.13 3.45 -20.40
CA ALA A 107 3.85 2.17 -21.05
C ALA A 107 2.60 2.19 -21.95
N GLY A 108 1.85 3.29 -22.00
CA GLY A 108 0.65 3.42 -22.85
C GLY A 108 -0.51 2.51 -22.44
N ILE A 109 -0.55 2.05 -21.18
CA ILE A 109 -1.58 1.13 -20.70
C ILE A 109 -2.92 1.85 -20.63
N ARG A 110 -3.91 1.38 -21.39
CA ARG A 110 -5.24 2.01 -21.46
C ARG A 110 -5.90 2.10 -20.09
N SER A 111 -5.68 1.16 -19.17
CA SER A 111 -6.24 1.18 -17.80
C SER A 111 -5.57 2.15 -16.82
N ALA A 112 -4.56 2.93 -17.25
CA ALA A 112 -3.89 3.92 -16.39
C ALA A 112 -4.84 5.01 -15.86
N TYR A 113 -6.01 5.23 -16.47
CA TYR A 113 -7.02 6.17 -15.96
C TYR A 113 -7.53 5.80 -14.56
N ILE A 114 -7.57 4.51 -14.21
CA ILE A 114 -8.01 4.07 -12.88
C ILE A 114 -7.01 4.55 -11.82
N LEU A 115 -5.71 4.34 -12.10
CA LEU A 115 -4.62 4.80 -11.25
C LEU A 115 -4.58 6.33 -11.16
N MET A 116 -4.92 7.02 -12.26
CA MET A 116 -5.00 8.48 -12.28
C MET A 116 -6.03 9.01 -11.29
N ILE A 117 -7.22 8.42 -11.22
CA ILE A 117 -8.27 8.82 -10.27
C ILE A 117 -7.81 8.62 -8.82
N VAL A 118 -7.15 7.48 -8.54
CA VAL A 118 -6.62 7.14 -7.21
C VAL A 118 -5.56 8.12 -6.74
N VAL A 119 -4.79 8.73 -7.65
CA VAL A 119 -3.76 9.74 -7.32
C VAL A 119 -4.36 11.16 -7.26
N LEU A 120 -5.29 11.47 -8.17
CA LEU A 120 -5.86 12.82 -8.29
C LEU A 120 -6.72 13.21 -7.09
N ILE A 121 -7.59 12.31 -6.62
CA ILE A 121 -8.54 12.61 -5.53
C ILE A 121 -7.80 12.96 -4.22
N PRO A 122 -6.82 12.16 -3.74
CA PRO A 122 -6.04 12.52 -2.55
C PRO A 122 -5.16 13.75 -2.77
N GLY A 123 -4.61 13.93 -3.97
CA GLY A 123 -3.83 15.12 -4.32
C GLY A 123 -4.64 16.41 -4.24
N LEU A 124 -5.89 16.39 -4.73
CA LEU A 124 -6.83 17.51 -4.62
C LEU A 124 -7.25 17.75 -3.16
N ALA A 125 -7.49 16.68 -2.39
CA ALA A 125 -7.83 16.79 -0.97
C ALA A 125 -6.70 17.46 -0.16
N ASN A 126 -5.44 17.10 -0.43
CA ASN A 126 -4.27 17.73 0.19
C ASN A 126 -4.02 19.17 -0.29
N PHE A 127 -4.55 19.57 -1.44
CA PHE A 127 -4.45 20.96 -1.92
C PHE A 127 -5.52 21.88 -1.31
N LEU A 128 -6.68 21.32 -0.96
CA LEU A 128 -7.82 22.06 -0.41
C LEU A 128 -7.77 22.23 1.12
N LEU A 129 -7.03 21.37 1.83
CA LEU A 129 -6.83 21.39 3.28
C LEU A 129 -5.51 22.08 3.66
#